data_AF-J1YFQ3-F1
#
_entry.id   AF-J1YFQ3-F1
#
_cell.length_a   1.000
_cell.length_b   1.000
_cell.length_c   1.000
_cell.angle_alpha   90.00
_cell.angle_beta   90.00
_cell.angle_gamma   90.00
#
_symmetry.space_group_name_H-M   'P 1'
#
loop_
_entity.id
_entity.type
_entity.pdbx_description
1 polymer ?
#
loop_
_entity_poly.entity_id
_entity_poly.type
_entity_poly.pdbx_seq_one_letter_code
_entity_poly.pdbx_strand_id
1 'polypeptide(L)'
;MKNLVWVASLALLSACQVTPPPAPPPAEPQLEVMPEQPEPALQEEPQLLDLLKFTDEPATLQAWLDYKQSILAEPEAERQRLLQLAEPDEVAQFQFALLSLHPDMPYVSRFKVQTQLAEMLLSFPPRLAAIFSWELTYNQKLLEAESAVSAVTRLNAQQLDQLERLQKTNRELQKKIDALTQIEAELNQQPVENNGGNNGPG
;
A
#
# COMPACT_ATOMS: atom_id res chain seq x y z
N MET A 1 64.21 1.75 -21.05
CA MET A 1 65.06 2.84 -20.52
C MET A 1 64.10 3.98 -20.16
N LYS A 2 63.56 4.10 -18.94
CA LYS A 2 64.17 4.43 -17.64
C LYS A 2 64.81 5.84 -17.68
N ASN A 3 64.01 6.81 -17.22
CA ASN A 3 64.35 8.08 -16.56
C ASN A 3 65.16 9.14 -17.32
N LEU A 4 64.57 10.33 -17.51
CA LEU A 4 65.30 11.59 -17.72
C LEU A 4 64.39 12.75 -17.24
N VAL A 5 64.29 12.99 -15.93
CA VAL A 5 65.14 13.88 -15.12
C VAL A 5 64.97 15.36 -15.52
N TRP A 6 64.08 15.99 -14.76
CA TRP A 6 64.13 17.35 -14.22
C TRP A 6 65.52 18.01 -14.21
N VAL A 7 65.70 19.12 -14.92
CA VAL A 7 66.54 20.32 -14.58
C VAL A 7 66.03 21.40 -15.56
N ALA A 8 65.53 22.58 -15.20
CA ALA A 8 66.36 23.71 -14.81
C ALA A 8 65.47 24.89 -14.36
N SER A 9 65.55 25.20 -13.07
CA SER A 9 65.18 26.49 -12.52
C SER A 9 66.43 27.37 -12.48
N LEU A 10 66.22 28.70 -12.54
CA LEU A 10 67.15 29.77 -12.13
C LEU A 10 68.39 30.04 -13.00
N ALA A 11 68.28 31.06 -13.85
CA ALA A 11 69.18 32.23 -13.95
C ALA A 11 68.54 33.16 -15.02
N LEU A 12 68.25 34.43 -14.81
CA LEU A 12 69.17 35.51 -14.51
C LEU A 12 68.38 36.75 -14.06
N LEU A 13 68.88 37.38 -13.00
CA LEU A 13 68.50 38.69 -12.47
C LEU A 13 69.15 39.82 -13.29
N SER A 14 68.39 40.92 -13.42
CA SER A 14 68.80 42.33 -13.33
C SER A 14 69.58 43.06 -14.44
N ALA A 15 69.21 44.35 -14.54
CA ALA A 15 69.75 45.51 -15.31
C ALA A 15 69.19 45.64 -16.75
N CYS A 16 68.73 46.79 -17.25
CA CYS A 16 68.92 48.18 -16.87
C CYS A 16 67.75 49.07 -17.34
N GLN A 17 67.56 50.18 -16.63
CA GLN A 17 66.57 51.25 -16.86
C GLN A 17 66.85 52.07 -18.13
N VAL A 18 65.85 52.78 -18.67
CA VAL A 18 65.88 54.24 -19.00
C VAL A 18 64.44 54.74 -19.24
N THR A 19 64.03 55.77 -18.51
CA THR A 19 62.77 56.53 -18.63
C THR A 19 62.94 57.85 -19.39
N PRO A 20 61.91 58.35 -20.12
CA PRO A 20 61.70 59.78 -20.38
C PRO A 20 60.53 60.38 -19.57
N PRO A 21 60.48 61.72 -19.36
CA PRO A 21 59.63 62.39 -18.35
C PRO A 21 58.43 63.17 -19.00
N PRO A 22 57.74 64.13 -18.34
CA PRO A 22 56.31 64.03 -17.96
C PRO A 22 55.38 65.12 -18.57
N ALA A 23 54.05 64.90 -18.57
CA ALA A 23 52.97 65.93 -18.48
C ALA A 23 51.57 65.30 -18.78
N PRO A 24 50.42 65.91 -18.39
CA PRO A 24 50.05 66.75 -17.25
C PRO A 24 48.85 66.15 -16.43
N PRO A 25 48.50 66.66 -15.22
CA PRO A 25 47.31 66.24 -14.44
C PRO A 25 46.07 67.09 -14.82
N PRO A 26 44.85 66.95 -14.23
CA PRO A 26 44.22 65.86 -13.47
C PRO A 26 42.81 65.49 -14.03
N ALA A 27 42.39 64.25 -13.86
CA ALA A 27 40.98 63.91 -13.64
C ALA A 27 40.98 62.58 -12.88
N GLU A 28 40.27 62.51 -11.75
CA GLU A 28 39.87 61.22 -11.19
C GLU A 28 38.66 60.73 -11.98
N PRO A 29 38.72 59.56 -12.66
CA PRO A 29 37.53 58.85 -13.07
C PRO A 29 37.40 57.62 -12.17
N GLN A 30 36.45 57.76 -11.25
CA GLN A 30 35.53 56.74 -10.76
C GLN A 30 35.90 55.29 -11.13
N LEU A 31 36.14 54.47 -10.09
CA LEU A 31 36.15 53.03 -10.20
C LEU A 31 34.91 52.58 -10.96
N GLU A 32 35.11 52.15 -12.20
CA GLU A 32 34.10 51.49 -13.00
C GLU A 32 33.84 50.15 -12.31
N VAL A 33 32.72 50.11 -11.57
CA VAL A 33 32.21 48.90 -10.95
C VAL A 33 31.94 47.91 -12.08
N MET A 34 32.82 46.93 -12.20
CA MET A 34 32.62 45.77 -13.06
C MET A 34 31.25 45.19 -12.70
N PRO A 35 30.29 45.07 -13.64
CA PRO A 35 28.97 44.56 -13.32
C PRO A 35 29.12 43.13 -12.80
N GLU A 36 28.74 42.97 -11.53
CA GLU A 36 28.60 41.69 -10.87
C GLU A 36 27.68 40.83 -11.74
N GLN A 37 28.26 39.80 -12.34
CA GLN A 37 27.53 38.85 -13.16
C GLN A 37 26.45 38.24 -12.26
N PRO A 38 25.14 38.41 -12.57
CA PRO A 38 24.10 37.96 -11.66
C PRO A 38 24.28 36.47 -11.41
N GLU A 39 24.41 36.14 -10.12
CA GLU A 39 24.41 34.78 -9.62
C GLU A 39 23.23 34.04 -10.29
N PRO A 40 23.45 32.87 -10.92
CA PRO A 40 22.35 32.12 -11.51
C PRO A 40 21.35 31.86 -10.40
N ALA A 41 20.15 32.45 -10.53
CA ALA A 41 19.07 32.24 -9.59
C ALA A 41 18.94 30.73 -9.37
N LEU A 42 19.07 30.30 -8.11
CA LEU A 42 18.70 28.96 -7.68
C LEU A 42 17.29 28.70 -8.20
N GLN A 43 17.19 27.89 -9.26
CA GLN A 43 15.91 27.37 -9.69
C GLN A 43 15.44 26.48 -8.56
N GLU A 44 14.51 26.97 -7.74
CA GLU A 44 13.81 26.14 -6.77
C GLU A 44 13.17 24.99 -7.57
N GLU A 45 13.66 23.77 -7.34
CA GLU A 45 13.00 22.59 -7.89
C GLU A 45 11.54 22.62 -7.41
N PRO A 46 10.57 22.52 -8.33
CA PRO A 46 9.17 22.51 -7.94
C PRO A 46 8.95 21.39 -6.92
N GLN A 47 8.36 21.71 -5.78
CA GLN A 47 8.06 20.70 -4.76
C GLN A 47 7.14 19.67 -5.39
N LEU A 48 7.36 18.38 -5.12
CA LEU A 48 6.61 17.27 -5.73
C LEU A 48 5.09 17.50 -5.71
N LEU A 49 4.58 18.10 -4.64
CA LEU A 49 3.16 18.43 -4.46
C LEU A 49 2.64 19.48 -5.46
N ASP A 50 3.47 20.44 -5.88
CA ASP A 50 3.10 21.49 -6.84
C ASP A 50 2.94 20.93 -8.27
N LEU A 51 3.45 19.72 -8.51
CA LEU A 51 3.36 18.99 -9.77
C LEU A 51 2.18 18.01 -9.82
N LEU A 52 1.50 17.75 -8.70
CA LEU A 52 0.34 16.87 -8.66
C LEU A 52 -0.89 17.57 -9.24
N LYS A 53 -1.13 17.34 -10.53
CA LYS A 53 -2.23 17.92 -11.30
C LYS A 53 -2.94 16.85 -12.11
N PHE A 54 -4.13 17.15 -12.61
CA PHE A 54 -4.87 16.23 -13.50
C PHE A 54 -4.51 16.50 -14.97
N THR A 55 -3.23 16.34 -15.33
CA THR A 55 -2.71 16.52 -16.70
C THR A 55 -1.84 15.33 -17.15
N ASP A 56 -1.71 15.15 -18.47
CA ASP A 56 -0.87 14.11 -19.09
C ASP A 56 0.60 14.56 -19.32
N GLU A 57 1.01 15.65 -18.69
CA GLU A 57 2.37 16.15 -18.78
C GLU A 57 3.36 15.16 -18.13
N PRO A 58 4.52 14.88 -18.74
CA PRO A 58 5.46 13.89 -18.21
C PRO A 58 5.88 14.14 -16.76
N ALA A 59 6.09 15.40 -16.38
CA ALA A 59 6.45 15.77 -15.00
C ALA A 59 5.32 15.45 -14.01
N THR A 60 4.07 15.76 -14.38
CA THR A 60 2.87 15.42 -13.60
C THR A 60 2.71 13.91 -13.44
N LEU A 61 2.86 13.15 -14.53
CA LEU A 61 2.75 11.69 -14.49
C LEU A 61 3.82 11.08 -13.58
N GLN A 62 5.06 11.58 -13.64
CA GLN A 62 6.13 11.14 -12.76
C GLN A 62 5.84 11.49 -11.30
N ALA A 63 5.39 12.72 -11.02
CA ALA A 63 5.03 13.14 -9.67
C ALA A 63 3.93 12.24 -9.06
N TRP A 64 2.93 11.84 -9.84
CA TRP A 64 1.91 10.88 -9.38
C TRP A 64 2.46 9.48 -9.11
N LEU A 65 3.43 9.00 -9.91
CA LEU A 65 4.10 7.73 -9.65
C LEU A 65 4.94 7.79 -8.37
N ASP A 66 5.67 8.88 -8.16
CA ASP A 66 6.49 9.09 -6.97
C ASP A 66 5.61 9.21 -5.72
N TYR A 67 4.49 9.93 -5.84
CA TYR A 67 3.47 10.02 -4.78
C TYR A 67 2.90 8.64 -4.43
N LYS A 68 2.59 7.80 -5.41
CA LYS A 68 2.12 6.42 -5.16
C LYS A 68 3.14 5.60 -4.37
N GLN A 69 4.43 5.75 -4.69
CA GLN A 69 5.49 5.06 -3.96
C GLN A 69 5.61 5.59 -2.53
N SER A 70 5.52 6.90 -2.32
CA SER A 70 5.64 7.50 -0.99
C SER A 70 4.51 7.06 -0.06
N ILE A 71 3.26 7.02 -0.55
CA ILE A 71 2.12 6.59 0.29
C ILE A 71 2.12 5.11 0.63
N LEU A 72 2.78 4.28 -0.17
CA LEU A 72 2.99 2.85 0.17
C LEU A 72 4.06 2.68 1.24
N ALA A 73 5.07 3.56 1.27
CA ALA A 73 6.13 3.51 2.26
C ALA A 73 5.68 4.11 3.61
N GLU A 74 4.99 5.25 3.58
CA GLU A 74 4.64 6.03 4.78
C GLU A 74 3.17 6.52 4.78
N PRO A 75 2.18 5.61 4.77
CA PRO A 75 0.76 5.98 4.64
C PRO A 75 0.23 6.84 5.79
N GLU A 76 0.75 6.65 7.01
CA GLU A 76 0.32 7.44 8.18
C GLU A 76 0.82 8.88 8.13
N ALA A 77 2.06 9.10 7.67
CA ALA A 77 2.63 10.43 7.54
C ALA A 77 1.81 11.26 6.54
N GLU A 78 1.47 10.65 5.39
CA GLU A 78 0.64 11.31 4.39
C GLU A 78 -0.78 11.58 4.89
N ARG A 79 -1.39 10.63 5.61
CA ARG A 79 -2.70 10.85 6.23
C ARG A 79 -2.68 12.04 7.18
N GLN A 80 -1.65 12.14 8.02
CA GLN A 80 -1.51 13.28 8.94
C GLN A 80 -1.32 14.59 8.18
N ARG A 81 -0.53 14.60 7.10
CA ARG A 81 -0.34 15.78 6.23
C ARG A 81 -1.67 16.25 5.65
N LEU A 82 -2.44 15.34 5.06
CA LEU A 82 -3.72 15.66 4.43
C LEU A 82 -4.77 16.12 5.45
N LEU A 83 -4.78 15.55 6.66
CA LEU A 83 -5.69 15.96 7.73
C LEU A 83 -5.40 17.37 8.27
N GLN A 84 -4.20 17.91 8.04
CA GLN A 84 -3.86 19.29 8.42
C GLN A 84 -4.36 20.33 7.41
N LEU A 85 -4.85 19.91 6.24
CA LEU A 85 -5.41 20.81 5.24
C LEU A 85 -6.75 21.35 5.73
N ALA A 86 -6.86 22.68 5.83
CA ALA A 86 -8.09 23.35 6.24
C ALA A 86 -9.21 23.19 5.21
N GLU A 87 -8.86 23.24 3.92
CA GLU A 87 -9.78 23.04 2.80
C GLU A 87 -9.12 22.12 1.76
N PRO A 88 -9.51 20.84 1.69
CA PRO A 88 -8.95 19.89 0.73
C PRO A 88 -9.52 20.14 -0.66
N ASP A 89 -8.63 20.48 -1.60
CA ASP A 89 -8.94 20.59 -3.01
C ASP A 89 -9.15 19.21 -3.67
N GLU A 90 -9.43 19.19 -4.98
CA GLU A 90 -9.70 17.95 -5.71
C GLU A 90 -8.49 16.99 -5.70
N VAL A 91 -7.27 17.54 -5.73
CA VAL A 91 -6.03 16.76 -5.63
C VAL A 91 -5.94 16.11 -4.26
N ALA A 92 -6.14 16.86 -3.17
CA ALA A 92 -6.16 16.32 -1.82
C ALA A 92 -7.27 15.28 -1.61
N GLN A 93 -8.45 15.47 -2.20
CA GLN A 93 -9.54 14.49 -2.16
C GLN A 93 -9.16 13.20 -2.86
N PHE A 94 -8.51 13.29 -4.03
CA PHE A 94 -8.00 12.12 -4.74
C PHE A 94 -6.88 11.43 -3.96
N GLN A 95 -5.98 12.19 -3.34
CA GLN A 95 -4.93 11.70 -2.44
C GLN A 95 -5.51 10.91 -1.25
N PHE A 96 -6.55 11.43 -0.59
CA PHE A 96 -7.28 10.73 0.47
C PHE A 96 -7.94 9.44 -0.01
N ALA A 97 -8.53 9.45 -1.20
CA ALA A 97 -9.17 8.28 -1.79
C ALA A 97 -8.13 7.19 -2.12
N LEU A 98 -6.97 7.55 -2.67
CA LEU A 98 -5.86 6.63 -2.92
C LEU A 98 -5.32 6.02 -1.61
N LEU A 99 -5.11 6.82 -0.56
CA LEU A 99 -4.73 6.30 0.76
C LEU A 99 -5.76 5.31 1.31
N SER A 100 -7.04 5.58 1.07
CA SER A 100 -8.13 4.71 1.52
C SER A 100 -8.18 3.39 0.75
N LEU A 101 -7.49 3.29 -0.38
CA LEU A 101 -7.31 2.07 -1.18
C LEU A 101 -6.13 1.19 -0.68
N HIS A 102 -5.29 1.72 0.22
CA HIS A 102 -4.09 1.05 0.70
C HIS A 102 -4.38 -0.37 1.26
N PRO A 103 -3.50 -1.38 1.03
CA PRO A 103 -3.73 -2.75 1.48
C PRO A 103 -3.98 -2.93 3.00
N ASP A 104 -3.47 -2.02 3.83
CA ASP A 104 -3.68 -2.07 5.28
C ASP A 104 -5.04 -1.51 5.72
N MET A 105 -5.78 -0.85 4.80
CA MET A 105 -7.09 -0.30 5.13
C MET A 105 -8.15 -1.41 5.20
N PRO A 106 -9.14 -1.30 6.10
CA PRO A 106 -10.21 -2.28 6.21
C PRO A 106 -10.98 -2.46 4.90
N TYR A 107 -11.46 -3.69 4.65
CA TYR A 107 -12.28 -4.06 3.48
C TYR A 107 -13.36 -3.02 3.15
N VAL A 108 -14.16 -2.63 4.14
CA VAL A 108 -15.30 -1.71 3.94
C VAL A 108 -14.84 -0.33 3.46
N SER A 109 -13.71 0.17 3.97
CA SER A 109 -13.17 1.45 3.57
C SER A 109 -12.74 1.42 2.10
N ARG A 110 -11.97 0.40 1.72
CA ARG A 110 -11.51 0.19 0.34
C ARG A 110 -12.68 0.01 -0.63
N PHE A 111 -13.66 -0.81 -0.25
CA PHE A 111 -14.86 -1.06 -1.06
C PHE A 111 -15.63 0.23 -1.36
N LYS A 112 -15.78 1.13 -0.38
CA LYS A 112 -16.47 2.41 -0.59
C LYS A 112 -15.74 3.31 -1.58
N VAL A 113 -14.42 3.41 -1.46
CA VAL A 113 -13.62 4.32 -2.31
C VAL A 113 -13.33 3.74 -3.69
N GLN A 114 -13.43 2.43 -3.89
CA GLN A 114 -13.23 1.76 -5.17
C GLN A 114 -14.12 2.36 -6.27
N THR A 115 -15.43 2.49 -6.01
CA THR A 115 -16.38 3.06 -6.97
C THR A 115 -16.13 4.55 -7.19
N GLN A 116 -15.86 5.30 -6.11
CA GLN A 116 -15.56 6.73 -6.19
C GLN A 116 -14.33 7.01 -7.06
N LEU A 117 -13.25 6.26 -6.86
CA LEU A 117 -12.04 6.39 -7.69
C LEU A 117 -12.32 6.03 -9.15
N ALA A 118 -13.05 4.93 -9.39
CA ALA A 118 -13.42 4.54 -10.75
C ALA A 118 -14.18 5.64 -11.50
N GLU A 119 -15.10 6.34 -10.83
CA GLU A 119 -15.82 7.48 -11.38
C GLU A 119 -14.91 8.69 -11.62
N MET A 120 -14.03 9.03 -10.67
CA MET A 120 -13.07 10.13 -10.84
C MET A 120 -12.14 9.91 -12.05
N LEU A 121 -11.64 8.68 -12.24
CA LEU A 121 -10.75 8.36 -13.36
C LEU A 121 -11.39 8.56 -14.75
N LEU A 122 -12.73 8.54 -14.86
CA LEU A 122 -13.41 8.82 -16.13
C LEU A 122 -13.25 10.28 -16.59
N SER A 123 -12.98 11.19 -15.65
CA SER A 123 -12.73 12.60 -15.94
C SER A 123 -11.26 12.92 -16.20
N PHE A 124 -10.36 11.98 -15.90
CA PHE A 124 -8.92 12.21 -15.99
C PHE A 124 -8.42 12.06 -17.43
N PRO A 125 -7.31 12.74 -17.76
CA PRO A 125 -6.58 12.48 -18.99
C PRO A 125 -6.19 11.00 -19.13
N PRO A 126 -6.19 10.42 -20.36
CA PRO A 126 -6.06 8.98 -20.54
C PRO A 126 -4.78 8.36 -19.97
N ARG A 127 -3.63 9.05 -20.08
CA ARG A 127 -2.37 8.46 -19.59
C ARG A 127 -2.31 8.50 -18.07
N LEU A 128 -2.80 9.58 -17.46
CA LEU A 128 -2.95 9.68 -16.01
C LEU A 128 -3.93 8.63 -15.47
N ALA A 129 -5.10 8.48 -16.10
CA ALA A 129 -6.09 7.47 -15.71
C ALA A 129 -5.51 6.04 -15.79
N ALA A 130 -4.70 5.75 -16.81
CA ALA A 130 -4.06 4.46 -16.98
C ALA A 130 -3.14 4.10 -15.80
N ILE A 131 -2.41 5.07 -15.22
CA ILE A 131 -1.54 4.85 -14.05
C ILE A 131 -2.30 4.26 -12.86
N PHE A 132 -3.55 4.68 -12.64
CA PHE A 132 -4.38 4.27 -11.50
C PHE A 132 -5.34 3.11 -11.82
N SER A 133 -5.66 2.90 -13.10
CA SER A 133 -6.54 1.81 -13.56
C SER A 133 -6.09 0.40 -13.10
N TRP A 134 -4.79 0.18 -13.07
CA TRP A 134 -4.21 -1.09 -12.62
C TRP A 134 -4.42 -1.30 -11.11
N GLU A 135 -4.31 -0.24 -10.31
CA GLU A 135 -4.54 -0.31 -8.87
C GLU A 135 -5.99 -0.59 -8.53
N LEU A 136 -6.93 0.06 -9.24
CA LEU A 136 -8.34 -0.24 -9.09
C LEU A 136 -8.66 -1.69 -9.47
N THR A 137 -8.07 -2.19 -10.56
CA THR A 137 -8.27 -3.58 -10.97
C THR A 137 -7.71 -4.55 -9.93
N TYR A 138 -6.52 -4.26 -9.40
CA TYR A 138 -5.91 -5.07 -8.35
C TYR A 138 -6.71 -5.05 -7.05
N ASN A 139 -7.13 -3.86 -6.59
CA ASN A 139 -7.95 -3.71 -5.40
C ASN A 139 -9.29 -4.45 -5.54
N GLN A 140 -9.93 -4.37 -6.71
CA GLN A 140 -11.14 -5.14 -7.01
C GLN A 140 -10.91 -6.65 -6.83
N LYS A 141 -9.79 -7.18 -7.34
CA LYS A 141 -9.44 -8.60 -7.16
C LYS A 141 -9.16 -8.96 -5.71
N LEU A 142 -8.53 -8.07 -4.95
CA LEU A 142 -8.31 -8.25 -3.52
C LEU A 142 -9.63 -8.29 -2.74
N LEU A 143 -10.54 -7.37 -3.02
CA LEU A 143 -11.88 -7.33 -2.42
C LEU A 143 -12.66 -8.61 -2.73
N GLU A 144 -12.66 -9.07 -3.99
CA GLU A 144 -13.27 -10.33 -4.38
C GLU A 144 -12.70 -11.52 -3.59
N ALA A 145 -11.37 -11.60 -3.48
CA ALA A 145 -10.70 -12.67 -2.74
C ALA A 145 -11.06 -12.65 -1.25
N GLU A 146 -11.02 -11.49 -0.59
CA GLU A 146 -11.38 -11.35 0.82
C GLU A 146 -12.85 -11.71 1.09
N SER A 147 -13.75 -11.34 0.16
CA SER A 147 -15.16 -11.71 0.23
C SER A 147 -15.36 -13.22 0.10
N ALA A 148 -14.60 -13.87 -0.79
CA ALA A 148 -14.66 -15.31 -1.00
C ALA A 148 -14.13 -16.07 0.23
N VAL A 149 -13.00 -15.63 0.81
CA VAL A 149 -12.46 -16.20 2.04
C VAL A 149 -13.48 -16.09 3.17
N SER A 150 -14.10 -14.93 3.34
CA SER A 150 -15.13 -14.72 4.37
C SER A 150 -16.33 -15.65 4.19
N ALA A 151 -16.77 -15.86 2.94
CA ALA A 151 -17.85 -16.78 2.62
C ALA A 151 -17.49 -18.25 2.90
N VAL A 152 -16.27 -18.67 2.53
CA VAL A 152 -15.76 -20.03 2.78
C VAL A 152 -15.63 -20.28 4.28
N THR A 153 -15.09 -19.33 5.05
CA THR A 153 -14.98 -19.45 6.50
C THR A 153 -16.35 -19.61 7.15
N ARG A 154 -17.36 -18.86 6.70
CA ARG A 154 -18.73 -19.01 7.18
C ARG A 154 -19.30 -20.39 6.85
N LEU A 155 -19.10 -20.87 5.62
CA LEU A 155 -19.57 -22.19 5.20
C LEU A 155 -18.91 -23.31 6.00
N ASN A 156 -17.60 -23.25 6.22
CA ASN A 156 -16.88 -24.23 7.03
C ASN A 156 -17.39 -24.25 8.47
N ALA A 157 -17.63 -23.09 9.08
CA ALA A 157 -18.22 -23.01 10.42
C ALA A 157 -19.61 -23.66 10.47
N GLN A 158 -20.45 -23.45 9.45
CA GLN A 158 -21.76 -24.09 9.33
C GLN A 158 -21.64 -25.62 9.18
N GLN A 159 -20.70 -26.11 8.37
CA GLN A 159 -20.48 -27.54 8.19
C GLN A 159 -19.99 -28.21 9.47
N LEU A 160 -19.11 -27.56 10.23
CA LEU A 160 -18.64 -28.06 11.52
C LEU A 160 -19.78 -28.20 12.53
N ASP A 161 -20.65 -27.19 12.66
CA ASP A 161 -21.83 -27.25 13.52
C ASP A 161 -22.81 -28.37 13.09
N GLN A 162 -23.04 -28.53 11.77
CA GLN A 162 -23.85 -29.63 11.26
C GLN A 162 -23.26 -31.00 11.59
N LEU A 163 -21.95 -31.16 11.43
CA LEU A 163 -21.25 -32.39 11.73
C LEU A 163 -21.34 -32.72 13.22
N GLU A 164 -21.15 -31.74 14.10
CA GLU A 164 -21.29 -31.92 15.54
C GLU A 164 -22.71 -32.38 15.92
N ARG A 165 -23.75 -31.76 15.36
CA ARG A 165 -25.14 -32.16 15.57
C ARG A 165 -25.41 -33.58 15.09
N LEU A 166 -24.92 -33.95 13.90
CA LEU A 166 -25.07 -35.29 13.36
C LEU A 166 -24.36 -36.33 14.23
N GLN A 167 -23.16 -36.03 14.72
CA GLN A 167 -22.44 -36.90 15.66
C GLN A 167 -23.21 -37.09 16.96
N LYS A 168 -23.79 -36.02 17.51
CA LYS A 168 -24.61 -36.10 18.72
C LYS A 168 -25.84 -36.99 18.51
N THR A 169 -26.59 -36.76 17.43
CA THR A 169 -27.75 -37.58 17.07
C THR A 169 -27.36 -39.05 16.86
N ASN A 170 -26.23 -39.31 16.20
CA ASN A 170 -25.75 -40.66 15.97
C ASN A 170 -25.42 -41.39 17.29
N ARG A 171 -24.75 -40.72 18.23
CA ARG A 171 -24.50 -41.24 19.58
C ARG A 171 -25.80 -41.51 20.35
N GLU A 172 -26.79 -40.64 20.23
CA GLU A 172 -28.10 -40.83 20.87
C GLU A 172 -28.86 -42.02 20.26
N LEU A 173 -28.82 -42.19 18.94
CA LEU A 173 -29.41 -43.34 18.26
C LEU A 173 -28.70 -44.64 18.63
N GLN A 174 -27.36 -44.64 18.71
CA GLN A 174 -26.60 -45.80 19.16
C GLN A 174 -27.02 -46.24 20.56
N LYS A 175 -27.14 -45.29 21.50
CA LYS A 175 -27.64 -45.59 22.86
C LYS A 175 -29.03 -46.21 22.85
N LYS A 176 -29.92 -45.76 21.96
CA LYS A 176 -31.27 -46.33 21.82
C LYS A 176 -31.23 -47.75 21.26
N ILE A 177 -30.37 -48.01 20.26
CA ILE A 177 -30.17 -49.34 19.70
C ILE A 177 -29.67 -50.28 20.80
N ASP A 178 -28.62 -49.90 21.53
CA ASP A 178 -28.06 -50.71 22.61
C ASP A 178 -29.11 -51.03 23.69
N ALA A 179 -29.94 -50.05 24.06
CA ALA A 179 -31.03 -50.25 25.01
C ALA A 179 -32.11 -51.22 24.50
N LEU A 180 -32.51 -51.10 23.23
CA LEU A 180 -33.49 -52.03 22.61
C LEU A 180 -32.92 -53.44 22.51
N THR A 181 -31.65 -53.59 22.12
CA THR A 181 -30.98 -54.88 22.07
C THR A 181 -30.90 -55.53 23.46
N GLN A 182 -30.66 -54.74 24.52
CA GLN A 182 -30.71 -55.25 25.88
C GLN A 182 -32.12 -55.71 26.27
N ILE A 183 -33.16 -54.94 25.94
CA ILE A 183 -34.55 -55.34 26.20
C ILE A 183 -34.89 -56.64 25.46
N GLU A 184 -34.49 -56.79 24.20
CA GLU A 184 -34.69 -58.03 23.43
C GLU A 184 -33.96 -59.22 24.07
N ALA A 185 -32.73 -59.01 24.54
CA ALA A 185 -31.98 -60.05 25.24
C ALA A 185 -32.64 -60.46 26.57
N GLU A 186 -33.19 -59.50 27.32
CA GLU A 186 -33.94 -59.77 28.56
C GLU A 186 -35.25 -60.52 28.26
N LEU A 187 -36.00 -60.12 27.23
CA LEU A 187 -37.23 -60.80 26.81
C LEU A 187 -36.98 -62.25 26.36
N ASN A 188 -35.91 -62.50 25.60
CA ASN A 188 -35.54 -63.86 25.17
C ASN A 188 -35.06 -64.75 26.33
N GLN A 189 -34.59 -64.15 27.44
CA GLN A 189 -34.15 -64.87 28.63
C GLN A 189 -35.29 -65.13 29.63
N GLN A 190 -36.46 -64.51 29.46
CA GLN A 190 -37.61 -64.85 30.28
C GLN A 190 -38.00 -66.31 29.98
N PRO A 191 -37.94 -67.21 30.98
CA PRO A 191 -38.39 -68.57 30.77
C PRO A 191 -39.87 -68.51 30.45
N VAL A 192 -40.31 -69.27 29.43
CA VAL A 192 -41.72 -69.62 29.28
C VAL A 192 -42.09 -70.28 30.60
N GLU A 193 -42.81 -69.59 31.48
CA GLU A 193 -43.39 -70.21 32.66
C GLU A 193 -44.26 -71.36 32.14
N ASN A 194 -43.72 -72.56 32.32
CA ASN A 194 -44.36 -73.79 31.94
C ASN A 194 -45.52 -73.94 32.92
N ASN A 195 -46.70 -73.45 32.50
CA ASN A 195 -47.95 -73.62 33.22
C ASN A 195 -48.41 -75.08 33.05
N GLY A 196 -47.63 -76.00 33.60
CA GLY A 196 -47.77 -77.43 33.44
C GLY A 196 -47.16 -78.16 34.62
N GLY A 197 -47.93 -78.37 35.69
CA GLY A 197 -47.50 -79.26 36.75
C GLY A 197 -48.35 -79.28 38.02
N ASN A 198 -49.41 -80.10 37.97
CA ASN A 198 -49.87 -80.95 39.07
C ASN A 198 -50.84 -80.37 40.15
N ASN A 199 -52.11 -80.78 40.06
CA ASN A 199 -52.93 -81.14 41.22
C ASN A 199 -53.84 -82.33 40.85
N GLY A 200 -53.27 -83.54 40.83
CA GLY A 200 -53.95 -84.71 41.41
C GLY A 200 -53.19 -85.05 42.70
N PRO A 201 -53.87 -85.21 43.85
CA PRO A 201 -54.51 -86.50 44.13
C PRO A 201 -55.83 -86.41 44.94
N GLY A 202 -56.71 -87.41 44.81
CA GLY A 202 -57.89 -87.60 45.66
C GLY A 202 -59.05 -88.25 44.93
#